data_AF-A0A7W1E2L5-F1
#
_entry.id   AF-A0A7W1E2L5-F1
#
_cell.length_a   1.000
_cell.length_b   1.000
_cell.length_c   1.000
_cell.angle_alpha   90.00
_cell.angle_beta   90.00
_cell.angle_gamma   90.00
#
_symmetry.space_group_name_H-M   'P 1'
#
loop_
_entity.id
_entity.type
_entity.pdbx_description
1 polymer ?
#
loop_
_entity_poly.entity_id
_entity_poly.type
_entity_poly.pdbx_seq_one_letter_code
_entity_poly.pdbx_strand_id
1 'polypeptide(L)'
;LYDRLVPYETQGVAAGGTFTGTVGMYVARLAVVLGRDDDALAHFAQANSQLRTLDAPFWQSRNQVEWARLLISRGADADATRAREMLYEAESTAAAYGCSNVERKAHALLASLADI
;
A
#
# COMPACT_ATOMS: atom_id res chain seq x y z
N LEU A 1 8.04 -8.01 -16.46
CA LEU A 1 6.73 -7.33 -16.30
C LEU A 1 6.91 -5.97 -15.65
N TYR A 2 7.58 -5.91 -14.49
CA TYR A 2 7.94 -4.67 -13.79
C TYR A 2 8.44 -3.56 -14.74
N ASP A 3 9.51 -3.79 -15.50
CA ASP A 3 10.11 -2.74 -16.37
C ASP A 3 9.16 -2.22 -17.46
N ARG A 4 8.19 -3.04 -17.88
CA ARG A 4 7.18 -2.63 -18.89
C ARG A 4 6.10 -1.72 -18.30
N LEU A 5 5.90 -1.75 -16.98
CA LEU A 5 4.84 -1.01 -16.29
C LEU A 5 5.36 0.27 -15.62
N VAL A 6 6.64 0.32 -15.25
CA VAL A 6 7.27 1.51 -14.64
C VAL A 6 6.98 2.81 -15.41
N PRO A 7 7.07 2.86 -16.76
CA PRO A 7 6.78 4.09 -17.50
C PRO A 7 5.36 4.64 -17.33
N TYR A 8 4.44 3.81 -16.83
CA TYR A 8 3.03 4.13 -16.65
C TYR A 8 2.64 4.27 -15.17
N GLU A 9 3.59 4.31 -14.23
CA GLU A 9 3.32 4.24 -12.78
C GLU A 9 2.35 5.31 -12.27
N THR A 10 2.27 6.46 -12.96
CA THR A 10 1.40 7.58 -12.62
C THR A 10 -0.03 7.46 -13.17
N GLN A 11 -0.29 6.46 -14.00
CA GLN A 11 -1.58 6.27 -14.62
C GLN A 11 -2.54 5.51 -13.71
N GLY A 12 -3.81 5.96 -13.72
CA GLY A 12 -4.92 5.22 -13.13
C GLY A 12 -5.29 4.02 -14.00
N VAL A 13 -5.53 2.87 -13.37
CA VAL A 13 -6.01 1.66 -14.03
C VAL A 13 -7.54 1.66 -13.98
N ALA A 14 -8.16 1.96 -15.11
CA ALA A 14 -9.61 1.95 -15.26
C ALA A 14 -10.04 1.07 -16.43
N ALA A 15 -11.16 0.37 -16.26
CA ALA A 15 -11.82 -0.39 -17.31
C ALA A 15 -13.33 -0.14 -17.21
N GLY A 16 -13.91 0.53 -18.22
CA GLY A 16 -15.29 1.02 -18.15
C GLY A 16 -15.47 1.97 -16.96
N GLY A 17 -16.51 1.74 -16.15
CA GLY A 17 -16.78 2.52 -14.93
C GLY A 17 -15.99 2.08 -13.69
N THR A 18 -15.09 1.09 -13.81
CA THR A 18 -14.36 0.54 -12.66
C THR A 18 -12.94 1.11 -12.60
N PHE A 19 -12.59 1.69 -11.46
CA PHE A 19 -11.22 2.09 -11.13
C PHE A 19 -10.59 1.04 -10.20
N THR A 20 -9.37 0.61 -10.52
CA THR A 20 -8.66 -0.48 -9.81
C THR A 20 -7.36 -0.03 -9.15
N GLY A 21 -7.21 1.28 -8.91
CA GLY A 21 -5.99 1.86 -8.36
C GLY A 21 -5.03 2.35 -9.45
N THR A 22 -3.80 2.68 -9.09
CA THR A 22 -2.78 3.16 -10.03
C THR A 22 -1.83 2.03 -10.44
N VAL A 23 -1.19 2.18 -11.60
CA VAL A 23 -0.14 1.25 -12.06
C VAL A 23 0.98 1.16 -11.03
N GLY A 24 1.33 2.27 -10.38
CA GLY A 24 2.33 2.34 -9.30
C GLY A 24 2.10 1.34 -8.16
N MET A 25 0.85 1.09 -7.77
CA MET A 25 0.53 0.08 -6.74
C MET A 25 0.98 -1.33 -7.15
N TYR A 26 0.82 -1.67 -8.43
CA TYR A 26 1.20 -2.97 -8.97
C TYR A 26 2.72 -3.05 -9.20
N VAL A 27 3.33 -1.96 -9.67
CA VAL A 27 4.78 -1.85 -9.82
C VAL A 27 5.49 -2.03 -8.47
N ALA A 28 5.00 -1.39 -7.40
CA ALA A 28 5.52 -1.57 -6.05
C ALA A 28 5.45 -3.03 -5.60
N ARG A 29 4.30 -3.70 -5.78
CA ARG A 29 4.14 -5.12 -5.43
C ARG A 29 5.01 -6.05 -6.27
N LEU A 30 5.23 -5.73 -7.54
CA LEU A 30 6.17 -6.48 -8.38
C LEU A 30 7.62 -6.30 -7.91
N ALA A 31 8.00 -5.09 -7.48
CA ALA A 31 9.32 -4.86 -6.89
C ALA A 31 9.52 -5.69 -5.61
N VAL A 32 8.51 -5.80 -4.73
CA VAL A 32 8.54 -6.71 -3.57
C VAL A 32 8.78 -8.16 -4.00
N VAL A 33 8.05 -8.65 -5.00
CA VAL A 33 8.21 -10.03 -5.51
C VAL A 33 9.61 -10.27 -6.08
N LEU A 34 10.24 -9.23 -6.63
CA LEU A 34 11.60 -9.27 -7.17
C LEU A 34 12.70 -9.07 -6.10
N GLY A 35 12.33 -8.89 -4.83
CA GLY A 35 13.27 -8.60 -3.74
C GLY A 35 13.94 -7.22 -3.85
N ARG A 36 13.32 -6.28 -4.57
CA ARG A 36 13.80 -4.90 -4.74
C ARG A 36 13.09 -3.97 -3.76
N ASP A 37 13.40 -4.13 -2.48
CA ASP A 37 12.64 -3.51 -1.40
C ASP A 37 12.72 -1.97 -1.45
N ASP A 38 13.89 -1.38 -1.72
CA ASP A 38 14.02 0.07 -1.79
C ASP A 38 13.24 0.67 -2.98
N ASP A 39 13.26 0.01 -4.13
CA ASP A 39 12.42 0.39 -5.29
C ASP A 39 10.93 0.28 -4.93
N ALA A 40 10.54 -0.81 -4.25
CA ALA A 40 9.16 -1.01 -3.82
C ALA A 40 8.70 0.11 -2.88
N LEU A 41 9.53 0.52 -1.91
CA LEU A 41 9.21 1.62 -1.00
C LEU A 41 9.01 2.94 -1.76
N ALA A 42 9.85 3.23 -2.75
CA ALA A 42 9.72 4.43 -3.58
C ALA A 42 8.40 4.41 -4.39
N HIS A 43 8.07 3.28 -5.02
CA HIS A 43 6.83 3.13 -5.79
C HIS A 43 5.59 3.18 -4.89
N PHE A 44 5.62 2.58 -3.70
CA PHE A 44 4.52 2.66 -2.74
C PHE A 44 4.27 4.10 -2.29
N ALA A 45 5.33 4.86 -2.00
CA ALA A 45 5.22 6.27 -1.63
C ALA A 45 4.61 7.12 -2.75
N GLN A 46 5.08 6.92 -3.98
CA GLN A 46 4.58 7.63 -5.16
C GLN A 46 3.11 7.30 -5.44
N ALA A 47 2.75 6.00 -5.41
CA ALA A 47 1.37 5.57 -5.57
C ALA A 47 0.47 6.14 -4.47
N ASN A 48 0.93 6.16 -3.22
CA ASN A 48 0.17 6.73 -2.10
C ASN A 48 -0.11 8.23 -2.31
N SER A 49 0.89 8.99 -2.77
CA SER A 49 0.73 10.41 -3.06
C SER A 49 -0.31 10.65 -4.15
N GLN A 50 -0.29 9.86 -5.22
CA GLN A 50 -1.26 9.95 -6.32
C GLN A 50 -2.68 9.61 -5.87
N LEU A 51 -2.84 8.52 -5.12
CA LEU A 51 -4.15 8.09 -4.62
C LEU A 51 -4.78 9.13 -3.69
N ARG A 52 -3.96 9.81 -2.89
CA ARG A 52 -4.40 10.96 -2.09
C ARG A 52 -4.84 12.13 -2.96
N THR A 53 -4.10 12.46 -4.02
CA THR A 53 -4.49 13.51 -4.98
C THR A 53 -5.78 13.18 -5.72
N LEU A 54 -6.03 11.90 -6.00
CA LEU A 54 -7.25 11.41 -6.66
C LEU A 54 -8.45 11.27 -5.71
N ASP A 55 -8.28 11.57 -4.42
CA ASP A 55 -9.28 11.33 -3.37
C ASP A 55 -9.84 9.89 -3.41
N ALA A 56 -8.91 8.91 -3.47
CA ALA A 56 -9.21 7.49 -3.60
C ALA A 56 -8.93 6.72 -2.29
N PRO A 57 -9.70 6.96 -1.20
CA PRO A 57 -9.36 6.50 0.16
C PRO A 57 -9.30 4.97 0.30
N PHE A 58 -10.17 4.23 -0.41
CA PHE A 58 -10.11 2.77 -0.43
C PHE A 58 -8.79 2.24 -1.04
N TRP A 59 -8.37 2.84 -2.15
CA TRP A 59 -7.14 2.42 -2.81
C TRP A 59 -5.91 2.87 -2.04
N GLN A 60 -5.95 4.05 -1.41
CA GLN A 60 -4.90 4.53 -0.51
C GLN A 60 -4.70 3.58 0.68
N SER A 61 -5.77 3.25 1.42
CA SER A 61 -5.71 2.32 2.56
C SER A 61 -5.19 0.94 2.16
N ARG A 62 -5.62 0.42 1.00
CA ARG A 62 -5.09 -0.83 0.45
C ARG A 62 -3.59 -0.74 0.12
N ASN A 63 -3.13 0.37 -0.44
CA ASN A 63 -1.71 0.61 -0.72
C ASN A 63 -0.89 0.67 0.57
N GLN A 64 -1.39 1.37 1.59
CA GLN A 64 -0.77 1.50 2.91
C GLN A 64 -0.58 0.15 3.60
N VAL A 65 -1.56 -0.75 3.55
CA VAL A 65 -1.45 -2.10 4.14
C VAL A 65 -0.34 -2.92 3.50
N GLU A 66 -0.23 -2.93 2.16
CA GLU A 66 0.81 -3.71 1.49
C GLU A 66 2.20 -3.07 1.63
N TRP A 67 2.28 -1.75 1.73
CA TRP A 67 3.53 -1.04 2.05
C TRP A 67 3.98 -1.31 3.50
N ALA A 68 3.08 -1.22 4.47
CA ALA A 68 3.37 -1.52 5.87
C ALA A 68 3.85 -2.97 6.05
N ARG A 69 3.28 -3.92 5.30
CA ARG A 69 3.76 -5.31 5.29
C ARG A 69 5.23 -5.42 4.91
N LEU A 70 5.67 -4.69 3.89
CA LEU A 70 7.08 -4.67 3.47
C LEU A 70 7.98 -4.05 4.56
N LEU A 71 7.55 -2.94 5.15
CA LEU A 71 8.27 -2.29 6.25
C LEU A 71 8.46 -3.25 7.43
N ILE A 72 7.40 -3.97 7.83
CA ILE A 72 7.46 -4.97 8.90
C ILE A 72 8.46 -6.09 8.55
N SER A 73 8.47 -6.59 7.31
CA SER A 73 9.38 -7.67 6.92
C SER A 73 10.87 -7.27 6.93
N ARG A 74 11.19 -5.97 6.84
CA ARG A 74 12.57 -5.47 6.94
C ARG A 74 13.09 -5.47 8.38
N GLY A 75 12.20 -5.45 9.38
CA GLY A 75 12.55 -5.64 10.78
C GLY A 75 13.30 -4.49 11.45
N ALA A 76 13.32 -3.29 10.86
CA ALA A 76 13.90 -2.10 11.50
C ALA A 76 12.87 -1.37 12.38
N ASP A 77 13.28 -0.89 13.55
CA ASP A 77 12.38 -0.19 14.51
C ASP A 77 11.67 1.03 13.90
N ALA A 78 12.40 1.80 13.08
CA ALA A 78 11.83 2.94 12.36
C ALA A 78 10.77 2.50 11.34
N ASP A 79 10.98 1.35 10.67
CA ASP A 79 10.03 0.78 9.72
C ASP A 79 8.79 0.26 10.46
N ALA A 80 8.95 -0.35 11.63
CA ALA A 80 7.83 -0.81 12.47
C ALA A 80 6.96 0.35 12.96
N THR A 81 7.58 1.47 13.38
CA THR A 81 6.84 2.68 13.80
C THR A 81 6.03 3.24 12.65
N ARG A 82 6.65 3.43 11.49
CA ARG A 82 5.98 3.93 10.28
C ARG A 82 4.87 2.98 9.81
N ALA A 83 5.11 1.67 9.84
CA ALA A 83 4.11 0.67 9.49
C ALA A 83 2.89 0.77 10.41
N ARG A 84 3.08 0.93 11.72
CA ARG A 84 1.99 1.07 12.69
C ARG A 84 1.12 2.29 12.40
N GLU A 85 1.72 3.46 12.16
CA GLU A 85 0.98 4.69 11.81
C GLU A 85 0.13 4.50 10.55
N MET A 86 0.73 3.92 9.51
CA MET A 86 0.04 3.64 8.25
C MET A 86 -1.11 2.64 8.40
N LEU A 87 -0.95 1.63 9.25
CA LEU A 87 -1.98 0.62 9.48
C LEU A 87 -3.17 1.19 10.24
N TYR A 88 -2.95 2.06 11.23
CA TYR A 88 -4.05 2.75 11.92
C TYR A 88 -4.84 3.66 10.98
N GLU A 89 -4.16 4.43 10.12
CA GLU A 89 -4.82 5.26 9.10
C GLU A 89 -5.64 4.39 8.14
N ALA A 90 -5.07 3.28 7.67
CA ALA A 90 -5.73 2.36 6.76
C ALA A 90 -6.92 1.64 7.39
N GLU A 91 -6.83 1.21 8.65
CA GLU A 91 -7.92 0.57 9.41
C GLU A 91 -9.08 1.54 9.62
N SER A 92 -8.80 2.76 10.09
CA SER A 92 -9.80 3.81 10.30
C SER A 92 -10.52 4.17 9.01
N THR A 93 -9.77 4.38 7.93
CA THR A 93 -10.33 4.63 6.60
C THR A 93 -11.17 3.45 6.12
N ALA A 94 -10.66 2.23 6.26
CA ALA A 94 -11.38 1.04 5.82
C ALA A 94 -12.70 0.83 6.59
N ALA A 95 -12.71 1.08 7.90
CA ALA A 95 -13.93 1.02 8.70
C ALA A 95 -14.95 2.08 8.27
N ALA A 96 -14.52 3.32 8.04
CA ALA A 96 -15.39 4.41 7.61
C ALA A 96 -16.09 4.15 6.27
N TYR A 97 -15.41 3.48 5.33
CA TYR A 97 -15.92 3.19 3.98
C TYR A 97 -16.41 1.74 3.79
N GLY A 98 -16.52 0.93 4.86
CA GLY A 98 -17.03 -0.44 4.79
C GLY A 98 -16.12 -1.43 4.04
N CYS A 99 -14.81 -1.20 4.04
CA CYS A 99 -13.81 -1.94 3.28
C CYS A 99 -13.22 -3.12 4.10
N SER A 100 -14.07 -4.06 4.50
CA SER A 100 -13.76 -5.06 5.55
C SER A 100 -12.51 -5.92 5.31
N ASN A 101 -12.13 -6.19 4.05
CA ASN A 101 -10.90 -6.94 3.77
C ASN A 101 -9.64 -6.14 4.06
N VAL A 102 -9.66 -4.81 3.83
CA VAL A 102 -8.52 -3.93 4.15
C VAL A 102 -8.42 -3.77 5.66
N GLU A 103 -9.55 -3.52 6.33
CA GLU A 103 -9.66 -3.45 7.80
C GLU A 103 -9.08 -4.70 8.47
N ARG A 104 -9.56 -5.89 8.11
CA ARG A 104 -9.07 -7.17 8.66
C ARG A 104 -7.56 -7.35 8.46
N LYS A 105 -7.04 -6.99 7.29
CA LYS A 105 -5.60 -7.10 7.01
C LYS A 105 -4.78 -6.11 7.84
N ALA A 106 -5.27 -4.88 7.99
CA ALA A 106 -4.61 -3.85 8.78
C ALA A 106 -4.54 -4.28 10.25
N HIS A 107 -5.68 -4.72 10.80
CA HIS A 107 -5.81 -5.23 12.16
C HIS A 107 -4.84 -6.40 12.44
N ALA A 108 -4.78 -7.38 11.54
CA ALA A 108 -3.89 -8.53 11.69
C ALA A 108 -2.40 -8.15 11.72
N LEU A 109 -2.00 -7.15 10.92
CA LEU A 109 -0.62 -6.65 10.93
C LEU A 109 -0.33 -5.82 12.18
N LEU A 110 -1.28 -5.03 12.67
CA LEU A 110 -1.15 -4.30 13.95
C LEU A 110 -0.95 -5.26 15.12
N ALA A 111 -1.70 -6.36 15.16
CA ALA A 111 -1.53 -7.39 16.18
C ALA A 111 -0.11 -8.00 16.14
N SER A 112 0.43 -8.28 14.95
CA SER A 112 1.79 -8.83 14.82
C SER A 112 2.91 -7.88 15.29
N LEU A 113 2.64 -6.58 15.34
CA LEU A 113 3.57 -5.56 15.84
C LEU A 113 3.48 -5.33 17.36
N ALA A 114 2.50 -5.94 18.03
CA ALA A 114 2.37 -5.90 19.49
C ALA A 114 3.07 -7.10 20.17
N ASP A 115 3.36 -8.15 19.40
CA ASP A 115 4.05 -9.36 19.86
C ASP A 115 5.60 -9.26 19.78
N ILE A 116 6.14 -8.10 19.36
CA ILE A 116 7.57 -7.79 19.23
C ILE A 116 7.95 -6.78 20.32
#